data_AF-Q3M6G4-F1
#
_entry.id   AF-Q3M6G4-F1
#
_cell.length_a   1.000
_cell.length_b   1.000
_cell.length_c   1.000
_cell.angle_alpha   90.00
_cell.angle_beta   90.00
_cell.angle_gamma   90.00
#
_symmetry.space_group_name_H-M   'P 1'
#
loop_
_entity.id
_entity.type
_entity.pdbx_description
1 polymer ?
#
loop_
_entity_poly.entity_id
_entity_poly.type
_entity_poly.pdbx_seq_one_letter_code
_entity_poly.pdbx_strand_id
1 'polypeptide(L)'
;MDFNKHLKEQLTEDFKLLKELENRRRSEDDPRRKLKLNDDIAEIKQQIFHRQTELNSLPISPVIVSPLQLPTKELEMQRFPNDASIDSNKIMSVQPNQAIEVFYSYAH
;
A
#
# COMPACT_ATOMS: atom_id res chain seq x y z
N MET A 1 -12.20 -29.05 18.89
CA MET A 1 -12.39 -27.61 18.62
C MET A 1 -12.15 -27.37 17.14
N ASP A 2 -12.96 -26.55 16.49
CA ASP A 2 -12.83 -26.30 15.05
C ASP A 2 -11.66 -25.32 14.81
N PHE A 3 -10.54 -25.84 14.31
CA PHE A 3 -9.31 -25.09 14.07
C PHE A 3 -9.54 -23.90 13.14
N ASN A 4 -10.41 -24.05 12.14
CA ASN A 4 -10.80 -22.97 11.23
C ASN A 4 -11.54 -21.85 11.97
N LYS A 5 -12.43 -22.21 12.89
CA LYS A 5 -13.18 -21.23 13.69
C LYS A 5 -12.23 -20.45 14.60
N HIS A 6 -11.28 -21.14 15.22
CA HIS A 6 -10.30 -20.50 16.09
C HIS A 6 -9.39 -19.50 15.35
N LEU A 7 -8.86 -19.88 14.19
CA LEU A 7 -8.04 -18.97 13.36
C LEU A 7 -8.82 -17.74 12.89
N LYS A 8 -10.10 -17.90 12.54
CA LYS A 8 -10.96 -16.76 12.16
C LYS A 8 -11.24 -15.82 13.33
N GLU A 9 -11.45 -16.36 14.53
CA GLU A 9 -11.60 -15.56 15.75
C GLU A 9 -10.31 -14.78 16.04
N GLN A 10 -9.14 -15.43 15.99
CA GLN A 10 -7.84 -14.76 16.17
C GLN A 10 -7.62 -13.64 15.16
N LEU A 11 -7.85 -13.89 13.86
CA LEU A 11 -7.73 -12.87 12.82
C LEU A 11 -8.65 -11.66 13.08
N THR A 12 -9.85 -11.91 13.59
CA THR A 12 -10.79 -10.83 13.92
C THR A 12 -10.25 -9.95 15.04
N GLU A 13 -9.67 -10.55 16.08
CA GLU A 13 -9.04 -9.81 17.17
C GLU A 13 -7.77 -9.06 16.71
N ASP A 14 -6.96 -9.67 15.84
CA ASP A 14 -5.78 -8.99 15.29
C ASP A 14 -6.15 -7.76 14.47
N PHE A 15 -7.21 -7.84 13.65
CA PHE A 15 -7.68 -6.69 12.89
C PHE A 15 -8.22 -5.57 13.79
N LYS A 16 -8.88 -5.93 14.90
CA LYS A 16 -9.29 -4.94 15.91
C LYS A 16 -8.08 -4.27 16.54
N LEU A 17 -7.09 -5.06 16.95
CA LEU A 17 -5.85 -4.55 17.56
C LEU A 17 -5.08 -3.65 16.59
N LEU A 18 -4.95 -4.06 15.32
CA LEU A 18 -4.33 -3.25 14.28
C LEU A 18 -5.03 -1.88 14.14
N LYS A 19 -6.36 -1.88 14.10
CA LYS A 19 -7.14 -0.63 14.01
C LYS A 19 -6.93 0.27 15.22
N GLU A 20 -6.85 -0.31 16.41
CA GLU A 20 -6.56 0.42 17.65
C GLU A 20 -5.17 1.05 17.64
N LEU A 21 -4.14 0.29 17.25
CA LEU A 21 -2.78 0.79 17.14
C LEU A 21 -2.67 1.92 16.09
N GLU A 22 -3.33 1.77 14.93
CA GLU A 22 -3.37 2.81 13.90
C GLU A 22 -4.11 4.08 14.37
N ASN A 23 -5.19 3.93 15.14
CA ASN A 23 -5.88 5.05 15.79
C ASN A 23 -4.94 5.77 16.76
N ARG A 24 -4.29 5.01 17.65
CA ARG A 24 -3.37 5.56 18.65
C ARG A 24 -2.18 6.27 18.00
N ARG A 25 -1.63 5.70 16.93
CA ARG A 25 -0.54 6.33 16.15
C ARG A 25 -0.97 7.65 15.52
N ARG A 26 -2.24 7.78 15.09
CA ARG A 26 -2.76 9.03 14.52
C ARG A 26 -2.85 10.16 15.56
N SER A 27 -3.09 9.82 16.82
CA SER A 27 -3.18 10.78 17.93
C SER A 27 -1.87 10.94 18.72
N GLU A 28 -0.80 10.22 18.36
CA GLU A 28 0.48 10.26 19.09
C GLU A 28 1.42 11.30 18.50
N ASP A 29 1.84 12.25 19.34
CA ASP A 29 2.72 13.36 19.00
C ASP A 29 4.19 13.08 19.35
N ASP A 30 4.44 12.18 20.31
CA ASP A 30 5.82 11.82 20.69
C ASP A 30 6.45 10.94 19.59
N PRO A 31 7.57 11.36 18.99
CA PRO A 31 8.19 10.64 17.87
C PRO A 31 8.73 9.26 18.27
N ARG A 32 9.19 9.08 19.51
CA ARG A 32 9.68 7.77 20.00
C ARG A 32 8.52 6.81 20.21
N ARG A 33 7.42 7.29 20.77
CA ARG A 33 6.20 6.49 20.94
C ARG A 33 5.59 6.13 19.58
N LYS A 34 5.59 7.07 18.65
CA LYS A 34 5.12 6.85 17.27
C LYS A 34 5.96 5.82 16.53
N LEU A 35 7.28 5.83 16.70
CA LEU A 35 8.18 4.80 16.17
C LEU A 35 7.81 3.42 16.73
N LYS A 36 7.68 3.30 18.05
CA LYS A 36 7.25 2.06 18.68
C LYS A 36 5.91 1.55 18.14
N LEU A 37 4.93 2.45 18.00
CA LEU A 37 3.63 2.09 17.41
C LEU A 37 3.75 1.61 15.96
N ASN A 38 4.69 2.14 15.17
CA ASN A 38 4.93 1.65 13.82
C ASN A 38 5.50 0.22 13.85
N ASP A 39 6.42 -0.06 14.77
CA ASP A 39 6.98 -1.41 14.95
C ASP A 39 5.89 -2.40 15.38
N ASP A 40 5.07 -2.03 16.37
CA ASP A 40 3.93 -2.82 16.84
C ASP A 40 2.91 -3.07 15.70
N ILE A 41 2.64 -2.06 14.86
CA ILE A 41 1.78 -2.16 13.67
C ILE A 41 2.37 -3.10 12.62
N ALA A 42 3.69 -3.05 12.40
CA ALA A 42 4.35 -3.92 11.44
C ALA A 42 4.29 -5.38 11.90
N GLU A 43 4.52 -5.62 13.20
CA GLU A 43 4.44 -6.95 13.79
C GLU A 43 3.03 -7.54 13.65
N ILE A 44 1.98 -6.82 14.03
CA ILE A 44 0.61 -7.35 13.93
C ILE A 44 0.21 -7.63 12.47
N LYS A 45 0.68 -6.81 11.51
CA LYS A 45 0.46 -7.07 10.08
C LYS A 45 1.13 -8.36 9.61
N GLN A 46 2.34 -8.64 10.09
CA GLN A 46 3.00 -9.92 9.82
C GLN A 46 2.23 -11.09 10.43
N GLN A 47 1.79 -10.97 11.68
CA GLN A 47 1.01 -12.03 12.33
C GLN A 47 -0.31 -12.32 11.59
N ILE A 48 -1.04 -11.28 11.17
CA ILE A 48 -2.24 -11.42 10.34
C ILE A 48 -1.92 -12.15 9.04
N PHE A 49 -0.84 -11.75 8.35
CA PHE A 49 -0.41 -12.40 7.12
C PHE A 49 -0.11 -13.89 7.31
N HIS A 50 0.60 -14.25 8.39
CA HIS A 50 0.88 -15.64 8.73
C HIS A 50 -0.40 -16.43 8.99
N ARG A 51 -1.31 -15.90 9.83
CA ARG A 51 -2.59 -16.58 10.14
C ARG A 51 -3.50 -16.70 8.92
N GLN A 52 -3.51 -15.72 8.02
CA GLN A 52 -4.22 -15.82 6.73
C GLN A 52 -3.59 -16.88 5.82
N THR A 53 -2.27 -16.96 5.77
CA THR A 53 -1.56 -17.97 4.99
C THR A 53 -1.84 -19.37 5.53
N GLU A 54 -1.87 -19.54 6.85
CA GLU A 54 -2.29 -20.78 7.52
C GLU A 54 -3.75 -21.13 7.20
N LEU A 55 -4.65 -20.16 7.25
CA LEU A 55 -6.06 -20.39 6.89
C LEU A 55 -6.23 -20.81 5.43
N ASN A 56 -5.42 -20.25 4.52
CA ASN A 56 -5.45 -20.56 3.09
C ASN A 56 -4.73 -21.86 2.74
N SER A 57 -3.77 -22.29 3.55
CA SER A 57 -3.06 -23.56 3.37
C SER A 57 -3.84 -24.75 3.93
N LEU A 58 -4.82 -24.50 4.79
CA LEU A 58 -5.80 -25.51 5.15
C LEU A 58 -6.52 -25.95 3.88
N PRO A 59 -6.66 -27.26 3.63
CA PRO A 59 -7.34 -27.78 2.47
C PRO A 59 -8.83 -27.44 2.54
N ILE A 60 -9.18 -26.26 2.04
CA ILE A 60 -10.54 -25.93 1.65
C ILE A 60 -10.73 -26.65 0.32
N SER A 61 -11.73 -27.54 0.25
CA SER A 61 -12.27 -28.06 -1.02
C SER A 61 -12.22 -26.97 -2.09
N PRO A 62 -11.68 -27.23 -3.30
CA PRO A 62 -11.13 -26.22 -4.18
C PRO A 62 -12.22 -25.28 -4.68
N VAL A 63 -12.42 -24.17 -3.98
CA VAL A 63 -13.05 -22.97 -4.53
C VAL A 63 -11.95 -21.94 -4.59
N ILE A 64 -11.32 -21.92 -5.75
CA ILE A 64 -10.29 -20.97 -6.16
C ILE A 64 -10.82 -19.55 -5.92
N VAL A 65 -10.24 -18.85 -4.95
CA VAL A 65 -10.28 -17.38 -4.92
C VAL A 65 -8.84 -16.92 -4.78
N SER A 66 -8.25 -16.54 -5.91
CA SER A 66 -6.87 -16.06 -6.02
C SER A 66 -6.64 -14.78 -5.19
N PRO A 67 -5.47 -14.61 -4.55
CA PRO A 67 -5.17 -13.44 -3.72
C PRO A 67 -4.45 -12.38 -4.55
N LEU A 68 -5.10 -11.25 -4.88
CA LEU A 68 -4.52 -9.90 -5.04
C LEU A 68 -5.53 -9.00 -5.77
N GLN A 69 -6.34 -8.25 -5.03
CA GLN A 69 -6.84 -6.96 -5.50
C GLN A 69 -6.82 -5.98 -4.32
N LEU A 70 -5.64 -5.40 -4.09
CA LEU A 70 -5.55 -4.05 -3.56
C LEU A 70 -6.37 -3.14 -4.50
N PRO A 71 -7.36 -2.38 -4.02
CA PRO A 71 -8.00 -1.39 -4.86
C PRO A 71 -7.09 -0.17 -4.97
N THR A 72 -6.11 -0.22 -5.88
CA THR A 72 -5.52 0.98 -6.50
C THR A 72 -6.39 1.38 -7.68
N LYS A 73 -7.61 1.83 -7.39
CA LYS A 73 -8.44 2.56 -8.34
C LYS A 73 -9.06 3.73 -7.59
N GLU A 74 -8.32 4.84 -7.59
CA GLU A 74 -8.85 6.20 -7.66
C GLU A 74 -7.67 7.19 -7.57
N LEU A 75 -6.87 7.18 -8.63
CA LEU A 75 -6.22 8.41 -9.09
C LEU A 75 -6.41 8.42 -10.61
N GLU A 76 -7.69 8.38 -11.01
CA GLU A 76 -8.05 8.77 -12.37
C GLU A 76 -7.64 10.23 -12.51
N MET A 77 -6.59 10.41 -13.30
CA MET A 77 -6.24 11.67 -13.94
C MET A 77 -7.53 12.30 -14.46
N GLN A 78 -7.99 13.35 -13.78
CA GLN A 78 -8.98 14.25 -14.35
C GLN A 78 -8.37 14.84 -15.63
N ARG A 79 -8.71 14.20 -16.74
CA ARG A 79 -8.77 14.79 -18.08
C ARG A 79 -9.57 16.08 -17.95
N PHE A 80 -8.88 17.22 -17.99
CA PHE A 80 -9.52 18.46 -18.42
C PHE A 80 -9.74 18.35 -19.94
N PRO A 81 -10.96 18.60 -20.45
CA PRO A 81 -11.19 18.63 -21.88
C PRO A 81 -10.50 19.86 -22.49
N ASN A 82 -9.78 19.59 -23.57
CA ASN A 82 -9.25 20.60 -24.48
C ASN A 82 -10.39 21.44 -25.04
N ASP A 83 -10.23 22.75 -25.05
CA ASP A 83 -10.68 23.56 -26.19
C ASP A 83 -9.74 24.76 -26.41
N ALA A 84 -9.35 24.89 -27.67
CA ALA A 84 -8.69 26.01 -28.34
C ALA A 84 -7.27 26.42 -27.89
N SER A 85 -6.25 25.96 -28.61
CA SER A 85 -5.68 26.76 -29.71
C SER A 85 -4.51 26.02 -30.35
N ILE A 86 -4.57 25.90 -31.66
CA ILE A 86 -3.54 25.37 -32.53
C ILE A 86 -2.31 26.28 -32.40
N ASP A 87 -1.16 25.74 -32.04
CA ASP A 87 -0.01 25.98 -32.89
C ASP A 87 1.06 24.89 -32.83
N SER A 88 1.42 24.49 -34.04
CA SER A 88 2.50 23.61 -34.46
C SER A 88 3.73 23.60 -33.55
N ASN A 89 4.23 22.41 -33.19
CA ASN A 89 5.62 22.00 -33.43
C ASN A 89 5.96 20.58 -32.89
N LYS A 90 6.21 19.68 -33.84
CA LYS A 90 7.30 18.69 -33.86
C LYS A 90 7.39 17.71 -32.68
N ILE A 91 6.72 16.57 -32.85
CA ILE A 91 6.96 15.33 -32.09
C ILE A 91 8.41 14.88 -32.37
N MET A 92 9.28 14.92 -31.36
CA MET A 92 10.56 14.23 -31.39
C MET A 92 10.54 13.08 -30.37
N SER A 93 10.61 11.86 -30.91
CA SER A 93 10.82 10.62 -30.18
C SER A 93 12.20 10.66 -29.50
N VAL A 94 12.24 10.68 -28.16
CA VAL A 94 13.48 10.58 -27.39
C VAL A 94 13.64 9.15 -26.89
N GLN A 95 14.69 8.46 -27.36
CA GLN A 95 15.13 7.18 -26.81
C GLN A 95 15.83 7.39 -25.46
N PRO A 96 15.66 6.50 -24.48
CA PRO A 96 16.33 6.63 -23.20
C PRO A 96 17.71 5.99 -23.34
N ASN A 97 18.77 6.80 -23.27
CA ASN A 97 20.09 6.42 -22.77
C ASN A 97 21.08 7.49 -23.22
N GLN A 98 21.22 8.55 -22.42
CA GLN A 98 22.49 9.23 -22.23
C GLN A 98 22.39 10.14 -21.02
N ALA A 99 23.38 9.98 -20.15
CA ALA A 99 23.52 10.62 -18.85
C ALA A 99 23.39 12.14 -18.94
N ILE A 100 22.55 12.72 -18.10
CA ILE A 100 22.54 14.17 -17.89
C ILE A 100 23.56 14.46 -16.78
N GLU A 101 24.76 14.87 -17.18
CA GLU A 101 25.66 15.59 -16.30
C GLU A 101 25.02 16.94 -15.96
N VAL A 102 24.63 17.11 -14.69
CA VAL A 102 24.05 18.36 -14.21
C VAL A 102 25.20 19.32 -13.91
N PHE A 103 25.49 20.21 -14.85
CA PHE A 103 26.30 21.41 -14.59
C PHE A 103 25.43 22.43 -13.85
N TYR A 104 25.75 22.69 -12.57
CA TYR A 104 25.25 23.87 -11.88
C TYR A 104 26.21 25.03 -12.13
N SER A 105 25.73 26.09 -12.77
CA SER A 105 26.38 27.40 -12.72
C SER A 105 25.38 28.56 -12.78
N TYR A 106 25.78 29.62 -12.06
CA TYR A 106 25.22 30.98 -11.93
C TYR A 106 24.12 31.14 -10.86
N ALA A 107 24.38 31.73 -9.68
CA ALA A 107 24.97 33.02 -9.28
C ALA A 107 24.02 34.22 -9.49
N HIS A 108 23.53 34.78 -8.38
CA HIS A 108 23.67 36.20 -8.03
C HIS A 108 23.61 36.36 -6.50
#